data_AF-A0A2N5HZU1-F1
#
_entry.id   AF-A0A2N5HZU1-F1
#
_cell.length_a   1.000
_cell.length_b   1.000
_cell.length_c   1.000
_cell.angle_alpha   90.00
_cell.angle_beta   90.00
_cell.angle_gamma   90.00
#
_symmetry.space_group_name_H-M   'P 1'
#
loop_
_entity.id
_entity.type
_entity.pdbx_description
1 polymer ?
#
loop_
_entity_poly.entity_id
_entity_poly.type
_entity_poly.pdbx_seq_one_letter_code
_entity_poly.pdbx_strand_id
1 'polypeptide(L)' 'MRTFWRLIVIAGASAAAIRYRYRLMNVVLSNSMLRKFVVSKSLNVPQLRDKMMQSMFRP' A
#
# COMPACT_ATOMS: atom_id res chain seq x y z
N MET A 1 -14.14 14.40 -16.47
CA MET A 1 -14.63 14.58 -15.08
C MET A 1 -14.47 13.35 -14.18
N ARG A 2 -14.85 12.14 -14.61
CA ARG A 2 -14.75 10.91 -13.78
C ARG A 2 -13.33 10.55 -13.29
N THR A 3 -12.30 10.81 -14.09
CA THR A 3 -10.91 10.47 -13.77
C THR A 3 -10.30 11.35 -12.67
N PHE A 4 -10.69 12.62 -12.64
CA PHE A 4 -10.23 13.59 -11.63
C PHE A 4 -10.77 13.23 -10.24
N TRP A 5 -12.06 12.86 -10.15
CA TRP A 5 -12.66 12.38 -8.91
C TRP A 5 -12.01 11.09 -8.38
N ARG A 6 -11.63 10.16 -9.27
CA ARG A 6 -10.91 8.94 -8.87
C ARG A 6 -9.54 9.25 -8.26
N LEU A 7 -8.79 10.20 -8.84
CA LEU A 7 -7.49 10.62 -8.33
C LEU A 7 -7.61 11.26 -6.94
N ILE A 8 -8.62 12.10 -6.71
CA ILE A 8 -8.88 12.70 -5.39
C ILE A 8 -9.22 11.63 -4.35
N VAL A 9 -10.06 10.65 -4.69
CA VAL A 9 -10.41 9.55 -3.79
C VAL A 9 -9.19 8.69 -3.47
N ILE A 10 -8.34 8.39 -4.46
CA ILE A 10 -7.12 7.60 -4.28
C ILE A 10 -6.10 8.36 -3.42
N ALA A 11 -5.93 9.67 -3.64
CA ALA A 11 -5.04 10.52 -2.86
C ALA A 11 -5.53 10.72 -1.42
N GLY A 12 -6.84 10.89 -1.22
CA GLY A 12 -7.44 10.95 0.12
C GLY A 12 -7.33 9.62 0.87
N ALA A 13 -7.56 8.51 0.16
CA ALA A 13 -7.41 7.16 0.71
C ALA A 13 -5.95 6.86 1.09
N SER A 14 -4.97 7.27 0.28
CA SER A 14 -3.55 7.09 0.60
C SER A 14 -3.09 7.98 1.77
N ALA A 15 -3.59 9.21 1.87
CA ALA A 15 -3.32 10.09 3.01
C ALA A 15 -3.93 9.54 4.32
N ALA A 16 -5.17 9.02 4.25
CA ALA A 16 -5.78 8.32 5.37
C ALA A 16 -5.01 7.03 5.72
N ALA A 17 -4.43 6.35 4.72
CA ALA A 17 -3.58 5.17 4.91
C ALA A 17 -2.29 5.45 5.67
N ILE A 18 -1.69 6.61 5.48
CA ILE A 18 -0.51 7.02 6.24
C ILE A 18 -0.92 7.35 7.69
N ARG A 19 -2.02 8.07 7.89
CA ARG A 19 -2.49 8.52 9.21
C ARG A 19 -3.03 7.38 10.08
N TYR A 20 -3.72 6.40 9.49
CA TYR A 20 -4.27 5.24 10.19
C TYR A 20 -3.51 3.95 9.88
N ARG A 21 -2.18 4.05 9.65
CA ARG A 21 -1.27 2.95 9.28
C ARG A 21 -1.64 1.62 9.94
N TYR A 22 -1.83 1.59 11.27
CA TYR A 22 -2.12 0.37 12.02
C TYR A 22 -3.52 -0.22 11.76
N ARG A 23 -4.57 0.61 11.68
CA ARG A 23 -5.92 0.15 11.35
C ARG A 23 -6.02 -0.36 9.92
N LEU A 24 -5.37 0.34 8.99
CA LEU A 24 -5.37 -0.08 7.59
C LEU A 24 -4.53 -1.32 7.37
N MET A 25 -3.42 -1.47 8.08
CA MET A 25 -2.66 -2.71 8.07
C MET A 25 -3.52 -3.87 8.58
N ASN A 26 -4.28 -3.69 9.66
CA ASN A 26 -5.21 -4.72 10.16
C ASN A 26 -6.28 -5.11 9.13
N VAL A 27 -6.89 -4.12 8.43
CA VAL A 27 -7.89 -4.37 7.37
C VAL A 27 -7.27 -5.07 6.16
N VAL A 28 -6.07 -4.65 5.75
CA VAL A 28 -5.33 -5.26 4.62
C VAL A 28 -4.91 -6.67 4.96
N LEU A 29 -4.44 -6.94 6.19
CA LEU A 29 -4.06 -8.28 6.63
C LEU A 29 -5.27 -9.21 6.80
N SER A 30 -6.40 -8.69 7.28
CA SER A 30 -7.65 -9.45 7.48
C SER A 30 -8.26 -9.95 6.16
N ASN A 31 -8.11 -9.20 5.06
CA ASN A 31 -8.63 -9.60 3.76
C ASN A 31 -7.52 -10.12 2.82
N SER A 32 -7.53 -11.42 2.55
CA SER A 32 -6.53 -12.08 1.69
C SER A 32 -6.43 -11.52 0.26
N MET A 33 -7.52 -11.01 -0.34
CA MET A 33 -7.46 -10.37 -1.66
C MET A 33 -6.75 -9.01 -1.60
N LEU A 34 -7.13 -8.16 -0.63
CA LEU A 34 -6.51 -6.85 -0.44
C LEU A 34 -5.02 -7.00 -0.11
N ARG A 35 -4.67 -7.95 0.77
CA ARG A 35 -3.28 -8.28 1.07
C ARG A 35 -2.49 -8.60 -0.20
N LYS A 36 -3.01 -9.52 -1.03
CA LYS A 36 -2.31 -9.97 -2.24
C LYS A 36 -2.14 -8.85 -3.26
N PHE A 37 -3.16 -8.00 -3.42
CA PHE A 37 -3.09 -6.83 -4.31
C PHE A 37 -2.05 -5.81 -3.83
N VAL A 38 -2.09 -5.45 -2.54
CA VAL A 38 -1.14 -4.49 -1.95
C VAL A 38 0.28 -5.02 -2.04
N VAL A 39 0.52 -6.26 -1.61
CA VAL A 39 1.85 -6.90 -1.66
C VAL A 39 2.37 -7.00 -3.09
N SER A 40 1.53 -7.45 -4.04
CA SER A 40 1.90 -7.57 -5.44
C SER A 40 2.24 -6.20 -6.05
N LYS A 41 1.46 -5.16 -5.77
CA LYS A 41 1.75 -3.79 -6.23
C LYS A 41 3.01 -3.23 -5.61
N SER A 42 3.24 -3.43 -4.30
CA SER A 42 4.46 -2.95 -3.64
C SER A 42 5.72 -3.65 -4.15
N LEU A 43 5.64 -4.95 -4.48
CA LEU A 43 6.76 -5.71 -5.02
C LEU A 43 7.02 -5.43 -6.50
N ASN A 44 6.03 -4.94 -7.24
CA ASN A 44 6.18 -4.55 -8.65
C ASN A 44 6.95 -3.21 -8.80
N VAL A 45 7.03 -2.40 -7.74
CA VAL A 45 7.78 -1.14 -7.75
C VAL A 45 9.24 -1.39 -7.33
N PRO A 46 10.24 -1.22 -8.22
CA PRO A 46 11.64 -1.58 -7.92
C PRO A 46 12.20 -0.84 -6.70
N GLN A 47 11.92 0.46 -6.55
CA GLN A 47 12.37 1.24 -5.39
C GLN A 47 11.78 0.78 -4.05
N LEU A 48 10.52 0.34 -4.02
CA LEU A 48 9.92 -0.22 -2.80
C LEU A 48 10.45 -1.61 -2.53
N ARG A 49 10.55 -2.45 -3.56
CA ARG A 49 11.11 -3.80 -3.48
C ARG A 49 12.52 -3.78 -2.90
N ASP A 50 13.40 -2.94 -3.43
CA ASP A 50 14.79 -2.86 -2.96
C ASP A 50 14.88 -2.40 -1.51
N LYS A 51 14.07 -1.41 -1.10
CA LYS A 51 13.99 -0.99 0.32
C LYS A 51 13.48 -2.11 1.23
N MET A 52 12.45 -2.84 0.82
CA MET A 52 11.91 -3.96 1.60
C MET A 52 12.90 -5.10 1.72
N MET A 53 13.51 -5.52 0.60
CA MET A 53 14.54 -6.58 0.58
C MET A 53 15.73 -6.16 1.44
N GLN A 54 16.21 -4.92 1.31
CA GLN A 54 17.32 -4.41 2.12
C GLN A 54 16.96 -4.32 3.61
N SER A 55 15.71 -4.05 3.98
CA SER A 55 15.26 -4.10 5.37
C SER A 55 15.10 -5.52 5.92
N MET A 56 14.73 -6.49 5.08
CA MET A 56 14.58 -7.90 5.48
C MET A 56 15.91 -8.64 5.57
N PHE A 57 16.87 -8.28 4.72
CA PHE A 57 18.21 -8.90 4.65
C PHE A 57 19.29 -8.08 5.35
N ARG A 58 18.93 -7.02 6.07
CA ARG A 58 19.87 -6.36 6.99
C ARG A 58 20.09 -7.31 8.19
N PRO A 59 21.34 -7.73 8.46
CA PRO A 59 21.67 -8.52 9.65
C PRO A 59 21.42 -7.73 10.93
#